data_AF-A0A3D4NBB1-F1
#
_entry.id   AF-A0A3D4NBB1-F1
#
_cell.length_a   1.000
_cell.length_b   1.000
_cell.length_c   1.000
_cell.angle_alpha   90.00
_cell.angle_beta   90.00
_cell.angle_gamma   90.00
#
_symmetry.space_group_name_H-M   'P 1'
#
loop_
_entity.id
_entity.type
_entity.pdbx_description
1 polymer ?
#
loop_
_entity_poly.entity_id
_entity_poly.type
_entity_poly.pdbx_seq_one_letter_code
_entity_poly.pdbx_strand_id
1 'polypeptide(L)' 'MQKTKLTVRVDQDLLNNLKQYAVSNHTSLTDLIDAYLRHIPDQNPEKHTAIVSKLSGILSQDVTIEDYKKHLEEKYAR' A
#
# COMPACT_ATOMS: atom_id res chain seq x y z
N MET A 1 -0.88 20.05 9.38
CA MET A 1 -0.39 18.65 9.44
C MET A 1 0.67 18.57 10.54
N GLN A 2 0.56 17.62 11.47
CA GLN A 2 1.57 17.45 12.51
C GLN A 2 2.79 16.72 11.91
N LYS A 3 4.00 17.26 12.15
CA LYS A 3 5.26 16.67 11.69
C LYS A 3 6.04 16.17 12.91
N THR A 4 6.55 14.94 12.83
CA THR A 4 7.33 14.31 13.91
C THR A 4 8.77 14.10 13.47
N LYS A 5 9.74 14.31 14.36
CA LYS A 5 11.16 14.09 14.06
C LYS A 5 11.51 12.60 14.11
N LEU A 6 12.02 12.06 13.02
CA LEU A 6 12.62 10.73 12.95
C LEU A 6 14.15 10.88 13.04
N THR A 7 14.79 10.14 13.95
CA THR A 7 16.25 10.07 14.07
C THR A 7 16.68 8.62 13.86
N VAL A 8 17.51 8.37 12.85
CA VAL A 8 18.00 7.02 12.50
C VAL A 8 19.52 7.02 12.44
N ARG A 9 20.12 5.86 12.71
CA ARG A 9 21.55 5.62 12.46
C ARG A 9 21.69 4.95 11.11
N VAL A 10 22.52 5.51 10.25
CA VAL A 10 22.81 4.99 8.92
C VAL A 10 24.30 5.10 8.65
N ASP A 11 24.79 4.27 7.73
CA ASP A 11 26.17 4.33 7.26
C ASP A 11 26.47 5.70 6.63
N GLN A 12 27.69 6.22 6.87
CA GLN A 12 28.09 7.54 6.42
C GLN A 12 28.24 7.61 4.90
N ASP A 13 28.74 6.56 4.25
CA ASP A 13 28.92 6.50 2.80
C ASP A 13 27.56 6.43 2.11
N LEU A 14 26.62 5.65 2.69
CA LEU A 14 25.24 5.61 2.24
C LEU A 14 24.58 6.99 2.32
N LEU A 15 24.76 7.71 3.44
CA LEU A 15 24.20 9.04 3.63
C LEU A 15 24.72 10.05 2.60
N ASN A 16 26.01 9.98 2.25
CA ASN A 16 26.61 10.85 1.26
C ASN A 16 26.07 10.57 -0.16
N ASN A 17 25.98 9.30 -0.55
CA ASN A 17 25.39 8.89 -1.82
C ASN A 17 23.93 9.37 -1.96
N LEU A 18 23.13 9.21 -0.90
CA LEU A 18 21.74 9.67 -0.87
C LEU A 18 21.63 11.20 -1.03
N LYS A 19 22.53 11.97 -0.41
CA LYS A 19 22.55 13.43 -0.58
C LYS A 19 22.88 13.84 -2.01
N GLN A 20 23.88 13.19 -2.62
CA GLN A 20 24.24 13.44 -4.02
C GLN A 20 23.07 13.14 -4.95
N TYR A 21 22.40 12.00 -4.74
CA TYR A 21 21.20 11.63 -5.49
C TYR A 21 20.06 12.64 -5.31
N ALA A 22 19.84 13.14 -4.10
CA ALA A 22 18.81 14.14 -3.84
C ALA A 22 19.08 15.43 -4.64
N VAL A 23 20.33 15.91 -4.61
CA VAL A 23 20.75 17.12 -5.34
C VAL A 23 20.61 16.92 -6.85
N SER A 24 21.05 15.78 -7.41
CA SER A 24 20.95 15.52 -8.85
C SER A 24 19.49 15.46 -9.33
N ASN A 25 18.58 15.00 -8.47
CA ASN A 25 17.15 14.89 -8.78
C ASN A 25 16.34 16.11 -8.31
N HIS A 26 17.00 17.22 -7.94
CA HIS A 26 16.35 18.46 -7.50
C HIS A 26 15.34 18.24 -6.36
N THR A 27 15.65 17.31 -5.46
CA THR A 27 14.80 16.92 -4.34
C THR A 27 15.57 16.97 -3.02
N SER A 28 14.88 16.86 -1.89
CA SER A 28 15.53 16.78 -0.58
C SER A 28 15.62 15.34 -0.08
N LEU A 29 16.61 15.08 0.79
CA LEU A 29 16.70 13.79 1.47
C LEU A 29 15.41 13.47 2.24
N THR A 30 14.80 14.49 2.84
CA THR A 30 13.53 14.35 3.55
C THR A 30 12.41 13.91 2.60
N ASP A 31 12.29 14.53 1.43
CA ASP A 31 11.24 14.19 0.45
C ASP A 31 11.41 12.79 -0.11
N LEU A 32 12.66 12.35 -0.35
CA LEU A 32 12.97 10.99 -0.77
C LEU A 32 12.55 9.95 0.27
N ILE A 33 12.94 10.17 1.53
CA ILE A 33 12.60 9.25 2.63
C ILE A 33 11.09 9.27 2.87
N ASP A 34 10.45 10.42 2.84
CA ASP A 34 9.01 10.57 3.02
C ASP A 34 8.23 9.88 1.89
N ALA A 35 8.69 9.98 0.63
CA ALA A 35 8.12 9.24 -0.50
C ALA A 35 8.30 7.72 -0.33
N TYR A 36 9.46 7.26 0.12
CA TYR A 36 9.71 5.85 0.37
C TYR A 36 8.85 5.31 1.52
N LEU A 37 8.78 6.03 2.65
CA LEU A 37 7.99 5.64 3.82
C LEU A 37 6.50 5.56 3.50
N ARG A 38 5.98 6.43 2.61
CA ARG A 38 4.59 6.35 2.11
C ARG A 38 4.26 5.09 1.32
N HIS A 39 5.27 4.43 0.74
CA HIS A 39 5.08 3.18 0.01
C HIS A 39 5.11 1.94 0.90
N ILE A 40 5.50 2.08 2.17
CA ILE A 40 5.45 0.95 3.11
C ILE A 40 3.99 0.61 3.35
N PRO A 41 3.54 -0.61 3.00
CA PRO A 41 2.16 -1.02 3.23
C PRO A 41 1.88 -1.06 4.73
N ASP A 42 0.66 -0.66 5.11
CA ASP A 42 0.19 -0.77 6.47
C ASP A 42 0.32 -2.23 6.94
N GLN A 43 1.03 -2.43 8.05
CA GLN A 43 1.26 -3.75 8.65
C GLN A 43 -0.01 -4.37 9.25
N ASN A 44 -1.13 -3.66 9.15
CA ASN A 44 -2.43 -4.16 9.55
C ASN A 44 -3.29 -4.42 8.29
N PRO A 45 -3.13 -5.58 7.64
CA PRO A 45 -3.83 -5.91 6.40
C PRO A 45 -5.35 -6.05 6.57
N GLU A 46 -5.89 -5.99 7.80
CA GLU A 46 -7.26 -6.37 8.12
C GLU A 46 -8.26 -5.21 8.27
N LYS A 47 -8.08 -4.13 7.54
CA LYS A 47 -9.21 -3.24 7.27
C LYS A 47 -9.42 -3.20 5.78
N HIS A 48 -10.19 -4.17 5.29
CA HIS A 48 -11.02 -3.95 4.11
C HIS A 48 -11.48 -2.49 4.11
N THR A 49 -11.25 -1.77 3.01
CA THR A 49 -11.73 -0.39 2.90
C THR A 49 -13.23 -0.39 3.18
N ALA A 50 -13.80 0.70 3.70
CA ALA A 50 -15.22 0.71 4.12
C ALA A 50 -16.19 0.22 3.02
N ILE A 51 -15.80 0.37 1.75
CA ILE A 51 -16.53 -0.16 0.59
C ILE A 51 -16.38 -1.69 0.51
N VAL A 52 -15.16 -2.22 0.60
CA VAL A 52 -14.90 -3.66 0.55
C VAL A 52 -15.57 -4.37 1.73
N SER A 53 -15.56 -3.82 2.94
CA SER A 53 -16.26 -4.41 4.10
C SER A 53 -17.78 -4.46 3.92
N LYS A 54 -18.36 -3.43 3.29
CA LYS A 54 -19.80 -3.39 2.99
C LYS A 54 -20.17 -4.42 1.93
N LEU A 55 -19.31 -4.64 0.94
CA LEU A 55 -19.56 -5.59 -0.15
C LEU A 55 -19.30 -7.04 0.28
N SER A 56 -18.26 -7.29 1.08
CA SER A 56 -17.93 -8.63 1.57
C SER A 56 -18.99 -9.22 2.49
N GLY A 57 -19.76 -8.37 3.20
CA GLY A 57 -20.86 -8.81 4.06
C GLY A 57 -22.17 -9.15 3.34
N ILE A 58 -22.25 -8.97 2.02
CA ILE A 58 -23.47 -9.24 1.23
C ILE A 58 -23.54 -10.72 0.82
N LEU A 59 -22.40 -11.40 0.73
CA LEU A 59 -22.35 -12.79 0.33
C LEU A 59 -22.63 -13.71 1.52
N SER A 60 -23.51 -14.69 1.35
CA SER A 60 -23.74 -15.72 2.36
C SER A 60 -22.45 -16.52 2.61
N GLN A 61 -22.22 -16.93 3.87
CA GLN A 61 -21.01 -17.67 4.26
C GLN A 61 -20.92 -19.06 3.60
N ASP A 62 -22.05 -19.58 3.12
CA ASP A 62 -22.14 -20.90 2.48
C ASP A 62 -21.81 -20.87 0.98
N VAL A 63 -21.52 -19.70 0.41
CA VAL A 63 -21.21 -19.57 -1.03
C VAL A 63 -19.80 -20.06 -1.31
N THR A 64 -19.70 -21.01 -2.23
CA THR A 64 -18.43 -21.58 -2.67
C THR A 64 -17.90 -20.89 -3.93
N ILE A 65 -16.64 -21.14 -4.24
CA ILE A 65 -16.01 -20.67 -5.48
C ILE A 65 -16.71 -21.29 -6.70
N GLU A 66 -17.21 -22.52 -6.60
CA GLU A 66 -17.95 -23.19 -7.67
C GLU A 66 -19.28 -22.48 -7.99
N ASP A 67 -19.98 -21.98 -6.97
CA ASP A 67 -21.21 -21.19 -7.15
C ASP A 67 -20.94 -19.89 -7.92
N TYR A 68 -19.80 -19.24 -7.62
CA TYR A 68 -19.38 -18.04 -8.34
C TYR A 68 -19.05 -18.34 -9.81
N LYS A 69 -18.32 -19.42 -10.10
CA LYS A 69 -18.02 -19.84 -11.47
C LYS A 69 -19.29 -20.12 -12.25
N LYS A 70 -20.23 -20.87 -11.65
CA LYS A 70 -21.54 -21.17 -12.27
C LYS A 70 -22.33 -19.91 -12.57
N HIS A 71 -22.37 -18.95 -11.64
CA HIS A 71 -23.01 -17.66 -11.87
C HIS A 71 -22.35 -16.87 -13.03
N LEU A 72 -21.02 -16.92 -13.17
CA LEU A 72 -20.33 -16.28 -14.30
C LEU A 72 -20.70 -16.95 -15.63
N GLU A 73 -20.75 -18.28 -15.67
CA GLU A 73 -21.20 -19.01 -16.85
C GLU A 73 -22.63 -18.62 -17.23
N GLU A 74 -23.57 -18.63 -16.28
CA GLU A 74 -24.97 -18.23 -16.54
C GLU A 74 -25.10 -16.76 -17.01
N LYS A 75 -24.28 -15.87 -16.47
CA LYS A 75 -24.32 -14.43 -16.77
C LYS A 75 -23.70 -14.09 -18.13
N TYR A 76 -22.65 -14.79 -18.54
CA TYR A 76 -21.82 -14.45 -19.69
C TYR A 76 -21.84 -15.49 -20.82
N ALA A 77 -22.45 -16.66 -20.65
CA ALA A 77 -22.64 -17.62 -21.73
C ALA A 77 -23.79 -17.17 -22.65
N ARG A 78 -23.47 -16.20 -23.52
CA ARG A 78 -24.18 -15.91 -24.76
C ARG A 78 -23.19 -15.70 -25.88
#